data_AF-A0A1D8D7G4-F1
#
_entry.id   AF-A0A1D8D7G4-F1
#
_cell.length_a   1.000
_cell.length_b   1.000
_cell.length_c   1.000
_cell.angle_alpha   90.00
_cell.angle_beta   90.00
_cell.angle_gamma   90.00
#
_symmetry.space_group_name_H-M   'P 1'
#
loop_
_entity.id
_entity.type
_entity.pdbx_description
1 polymer ?
#
loop_
_entity_poly.entity_id
_entity_poly.type
_entity_poly.pdbx_seq_one_letter_code
_entity_poly.pdbx_strand_id
1 'polypeptide(L)'
;MTQKRVLLFTGNGKGKSTAAFGMLSRALGHGMKARVIQFVKAQEGVGEVLFFTRFEDVEWDHYGKGFLPTNPDSPMMEKHKQAAEFGFEEALDALASDEYDFVLLDEVCFALSKEIIPLEPLIEAIVNASDKIIVLTGRNAPQALIDLADTVTEMRMVKHGYEQGLLSQAGVEE
;
A
#
# COMPACT_ATOMS: atom_id res chain seq x y z
N MET A 1 5.20 12.28 -21.26
CA MET A 1 5.83 12.76 -20.01
C MET A 1 4.84 12.46 -18.91
N THR A 2 5.23 11.59 -17.98
CA THR A 2 4.47 11.36 -16.74
C THR A 2 4.59 12.64 -15.91
N GLN A 3 3.50 13.10 -15.30
CA GLN A 3 3.52 14.18 -14.30
C GLN A 3 3.37 13.52 -12.94
N LYS A 4 4.08 13.99 -11.90
CA LYS A 4 3.88 13.47 -10.55
C LYS A 4 2.40 13.54 -10.15
N ARG A 5 1.87 12.43 -9.61
CA ARG A 5 0.50 12.32 -9.09
C ARG A 5 0.48 11.49 -7.82
N VAL A 6 -0.08 12.04 -6.75
CA VAL A 6 -0.25 11.36 -5.46
C VAL A 6 -1.72 11.01 -5.25
N LEU A 7 -2.02 9.72 -5.13
CA LEU A 7 -3.37 9.22 -4.88
C LEU A 7 -3.43 8.48 -3.56
N LEU A 8 -4.50 8.69 -2.81
CA LEU A 8 -4.73 8.08 -1.50
C LEU A 8 -6.10 7.40 -1.46
N PHE A 9 -6.09 6.09 -1.24
CA PHE A 9 -7.30 5.30 -1.01
C PHE A 9 -7.41 4.92 0.48
N THR A 10 -8.33 5.56 1.19
CA THR A 10 -8.55 5.35 2.63
C THR A 10 -9.99 4.97 2.97
N GLY A 11 -10.34 4.93 4.26
CA GLY A 11 -11.68 4.59 4.74
C GLY A 11 -11.86 3.12 5.14
N ASN A 12 -13.00 2.85 5.77
CA ASN A 12 -13.28 1.54 6.38
C ASN A 12 -13.87 0.49 5.42
N GLY A 13 -14.36 0.92 4.26
CA GLY A 13 -14.93 0.04 3.24
C GLY A 13 -13.89 -0.81 2.51
N LYS A 14 -14.36 -1.91 1.94
CA LYS A 14 -13.60 -2.72 0.97
C LYS A 14 -13.40 -1.90 -0.31
N GLY A 15 -12.24 -2.04 -0.95
CA GLY A 15 -11.98 -1.44 -2.26
C GLY A 15 -10.67 -0.66 -2.39
N LYS A 16 -9.98 -0.36 -1.28
CA LYS A 16 -8.76 0.47 -1.29
C LYS A 16 -7.62 -0.17 -2.11
N SER A 17 -7.16 -1.36 -1.68
CA SER A 17 -6.09 -2.08 -2.39
C SER A 17 -6.51 -2.49 -3.79
N THR A 18 -7.73 -2.97 -3.99
CA THR A 18 -8.18 -3.39 -5.32
C THR A 18 -8.30 -2.23 -6.31
N ALA A 19 -8.67 -1.02 -5.86
CA ALA A 19 -8.59 0.19 -6.68
C ALA A 19 -7.15 0.52 -7.06
N ALA A 20 -6.22 0.43 -6.12
CA ALA A 20 -4.80 0.64 -6.37
C ALA A 20 -4.20 -0.38 -7.34
N PHE A 21 -4.55 -1.65 -7.21
CA PHE A 21 -4.14 -2.70 -8.15
C PHE A 21 -4.80 -2.55 -9.53
N GLY A 22 -6.04 -2.04 -9.59
CA GLY A 22 -6.65 -1.61 -10.84
C GLY A 22 -5.84 -0.52 -11.53
N MET A 23 -5.30 0.45 -10.77
CA MET A 23 -4.38 1.45 -11.32
C MET A 23 -3.04 0.85 -11.77
N LEU A 24 -2.48 -0.08 -10.99
CA LEU A 24 -1.28 -0.83 -11.40
C LEU A 24 -1.50 -1.54 -12.74
N SER A 25 -2.63 -2.24 -12.92
CA SER A 25 -2.95 -2.89 -14.19
C SER A 25 -3.02 -1.90 -15.36
N ARG A 26 -3.53 -0.68 -15.12
CA ARG A 26 -3.56 0.39 -16.12
C ARG A 26 -2.15 0.89 -16.44
N ALA A 27 -1.31 1.10 -15.42
CA ALA A 27 0.07 1.53 -15.60
C ALA A 27 0.86 0.53 -16.45
N LEU A 28 0.74 -0.77 -16.15
CA LEU A 28 1.36 -1.84 -16.93
C LEU A 28 0.82 -1.91 -18.37
N GLY A 29 -0.47 -1.67 -18.56
CA GLY A 29 -1.07 -1.53 -19.90
C GLY A 29 -0.49 -0.38 -20.74
N HIS A 30 0.19 0.57 -20.10
CA HIS A 30 0.93 1.66 -20.73
C HIS A 30 2.46 1.45 -20.75
N GLY A 31 2.95 0.26 -20.38
CA GLY A 31 4.38 -0.08 -20.39
C GLY A 31 5.20 0.62 -19.30
N MET A 32 4.57 1.01 -18.19
CA MET A 32 5.22 1.65 -17.05
C MET A 32 5.89 0.61 -16.15
N LYS A 33 7.08 0.92 -15.62
CA LYS A 33 7.72 0.09 -14.58
C LYS A 33 7.14 0.44 -13.21
N ALA A 34 6.79 -0.58 -12.43
CA ALA A 34 6.07 -0.42 -11.17
C ALA A 34 6.81 -1.06 -9.98
N ARG A 35 6.78 -0.37 -8.84
CA ARG A 35 7.20 -0.89 -7.54
C ARG A 35 5.99 -1.01 -6.61
N VAL A 36 5.79 -2.18 -6.03
CA VAL A 36 4.71 -2.46 -5.07
C VAL A 36 5.30 -2.92 -3.75
N ILE A 37 4.94 -2.23 -2.68
CA ILE A 37 5.42 -2.49 -1.32
C ILE A 37 4.20 -2.64 -0.41
N GLN A 38 4.08 -3.80 0.24
CA GLN A 38 2.96 -4.09 1.15
C GLN A 38 3.41 -4.17 2.62
N PHE A 39 2.87 -3.30 3.48
CA PHE A 39 3.34 -3.14 4.87
C PHE A 39 2.73 -4.14 5.87
N VAL A 40 1.55 -4.71 5.60
CA VAL A 40 0.80 -5.52 6.60
C VAL A 40 0.59 -6.97 6.17
N LYS A 41 0.38 -7.22 4.88
CA LYS A 41 -0.04 -8.52 4.38
C LYS A 41 1.16 -9.46 4.18
N ALA A 42 1.12 -10.61 4.84
CA ALA A 42 2.10 -11.70 4.71
C ALA A 42 1.54 -12.93 3.98
N GLN A 43 0.39 -12.79 3.32
CA GLN A 43 -0.33 -13.97 2.85
C GLN A 43 0.14 -14.38 1.46
N GLU A 44 0.79 -15.53 1.40
CA GLU A 44 1.04 -16.26 0.15
C GLU A 44 -0.29 -16.65 -0.49
N GLY A 45 -0.35 -16.65 -1.83
CA GLY A 45 -1.52 -17.09 -2.58
C GLY A 45 -2.58 -16.02 -2.85
N VAL A 46 -2.32 -14.75 -2.51
CA VAL A 46 -3.22 -13.63 -2.86
C VAL A 46 -3.24 -13.41 -4.38
N GLY A 47 -4.44 -13.29 -4.95
CA GLY A 47 -4.66 -13.28 -6.40
C GLY A 47 -3.86 -12.20 -7.14
N GLU A 48 -3.75 -10.98 -6.60
CA GLU A 48 -2.99 -9.90 -7.21
C GLU A 48 -1.49 -10.20 -7.25
N VAL A 49 -0.93 -10.78 -6.19
CA VAL A 49 0.49 -11.19 -6.15
C VAL A 49 0.75 -12.23 -7.24
N LEU A 50 -0.08 -13.28 -7.29
CA LEU A 50 0.02 -14.36 -8.28
C LEU A 50 -0.11 -13.87 -9.73
N PHE A 51 -0.83 -12.77 -9.94
CA PHE A 51 -1.04 -12.18 -11.25
C PHE A 51 0.09 -11.23 -11.63
N PHE A 52 0.41 -10.24 -10.81
CA PHE A 52 1.33 -9.15 -11.14
C PHE A 52 2.80 -9.57 -11.13
N THR A 53 3.19 -10.55 -10.32
CA THR A 53 4.59 -11.04 -10.29
C THR A 53 5.00 -11.83 -11.55
N ARG A 54 4.08 -12.02 -12.49
CA ARG A 54 4.37 -12.61 -13.82
C ARG A 54 4.93 -11.59 -14.82
N PHE A 55 4.84 -10.31 -14.51
CA PHE A 55 5.31 -9.22 -15.37
C PHE A 55 6.70 -8.78 -14.90
N GLU A 56 7.66 -8.74 -15.82
CA GLU A 56 9.04 -8.32 -15.51
C GLU A 56 9.12 -6.83 -15.11
N ASP A 57 8.15 -6.02 -15.52
CA ASP A 57 8.04 -4.60 -15.20
C ASP A 57 7.46 -4.33 -13.79
N VAL A 58 7.19 -5.37 -13.01
CA VAL A 58 6.68 -5.25 -11.64
C VAL A 58 7.69 -5.81 -10.65
N GLU A 59 8.21 -4.94 -9.79
CA GLU A 59 8.94 -5.34 -8.60
C GLU A 59 8.00 -5.29 -7.39
N TRP A 60 7.81 -6.41 -6.72
CA TRP A 60 6.81 -6.57 -5.67
C TRP A 60 7.41 -7.20 -4.42
N ASP A 61 7.30 -6.52 -3.28
CA ASP A 61 7.73 -7.06 -2.00
C ASP A 61 6.69 -6.92 -0.89
N HIS A 62 6.75 -7.89 0.02
CA HIS A 62 5.91 -7.99 1.20
C HIS A 62 6.76 -7.87 2.45
N TYR A 63 6.50 -6.82 3.23
CA TYR A 63 7.20 -6.57 4.48
C TYR A 63 6.29 -6.74 5.70
N GLY A 64 5.02 -7.10 5.51
CA GLY A 64 4.13 -7.50 6.60
C GLY A 64 4.48 -8.87 7.17
N LYS A 65 4.24 -9.08 8.47
CA LYS A 65 4.21 -10.41 9.12
C LYS A 65 2.78 -10.90 9.40
N GLY A 66 1.78 -10.29 8.78
CA GLY A 66 0.36 -10.57 8.98
C GLY A 66 -0.31 -9.54 9.91
N PHE A 67 -1.41 -9.93 10.55
CA PHE A 67 -2.11 -9.05 11.49
C PHE A 67 -1.23 -8.68 12.69
N LEU A 68 -1.21 -7.38 13.03
CA LEU A 68 -0.52 -6.92 14.23
C LEU A 68 -1.13 -7.59 15.48
N PRO A 69 -0.29 -8.05 16.43
CA PRO A 69 -0.76 -8.54 17.72
C PRO A 69 -1.58 -7.48 18.44
N THR A 70 -2.68 -7.89 19.07
CA THR A 70 -3.49 -7.00 19.93
C THR A 70 -2.78 -6.64 21.23
N ASN A 71 -1.86 -7.49 21.69
CA ASN A 71 -1.00 -7.24 22.84
C ASN A 71 0.31 -6.55 22.39
N PRO A 72 0.59 -5.30 22.81
CA PRO A 72 1.83 -4.60 22.49
C PRO A 72 3.10 -5.29 23.01
N ASP A 73 3.00 -6.02 24.12
CA ASP A 73 4.13 -6.74 24.73
C ASP A 73 4.40 -8.09 24.07
N SER A 74 3.67 -8.42 23.00
CA SER A 74 3.91 -9.65 22.24
C SER A 74 5.31 -9.64 21.65
N PRO A 75 6.10 -10.73 21.78
CA PRO A 75 7.40 -10.84 21.10
C PRO A 75 7.28 -10.81 19.57
N MET A 76 6.06 -10.97 19.02
CA MET A 76 5.81 -10.75 17.59
C MET A 76 5.77 -9.28 17.21
N MET A 77 5.42 -8.38 18.12
CA MET A 77 5.37 -6.94 17.86
C MET A 77 6.71 -6.43 17.32
N GLU A 78 7.81 -6.88 17.92
CA GLU A 78 9.16 -6.50 17.50
C GLU A 78 9.47 -6.98 16.07
N LYS A 79 9.03 -8.18 15.70
CA LYS A 79 9.18 -8.68 14.33
C LYS A 79 8.35 -7.90 13.32
N HIS A 80 7.15 -7.44 13.71
CA HIS A 80 6.33 -6.57 12.87
C HIS A 80 6.96 -5.19 12.68
N LYS A 81 7.57 -4.62 13.74
CA LYS A 81 8.29 -3.35 13.67
C LYS A 81 9.49 -3.43 12.72
N GLN A 82 10.37 -4.41 12.94
CA GLN A 82 11.54 -4.61 12.08
C GLN A 82 11.14 -4.79 10.62
N ALA A 83 10.12 -5.61 10.36
CA ALA A 83 9.67 -5.83 8.99
C ALA A 83 9.10 -4.55 8.37
N ALA A 84 8.31 -3.78 9.11
CA ALA A 84 7.81 -2.49 8.65
C ALA A 84 8.91 -1.44 8.46
N GLU A 85 9.98 -1.45 9.26
CA GLU A 85 11.17 -0.60 9.07
C GLU A 85 11.87 -0.93 7.75
N PHE A 86 12.12 -2.20 7.45
CA PHE A 86 12.67 -2.61 6.14
C PHE A 86 11.77 -2.19 4.98
N GLY A 87 10.45 -2.44 5.10
CA GLY A 87 9.50 -2.00 4.07
C GLY A 87 9.43 -0.49 3.92
N PHE A 88 9.76 0.25 4.98
CA PHE A 88 9.83 1.71 4.96
C PHE A 88 11.07 2.21 4.21
N GLU A 89 12.24 1.65 4.50
CA GLU A 89 13.48 1.97 3.78
C GLU A 89 13.30 1.74 2.26
N GLU A 90 12.74 0.60 1.89
CA GLU A 90 12.43 0.24 0.50
C GLU A 90 11.43 1.20 -0.15
N ALA A 91 10.46 1.71 0.62
CA ALA A 91 9.53 2.72 0.13
C ALA A 91 10.22 4.06 -0.13
N LEU A 92 11.13 4.48 0.74
CA LEU A 92 11.91 5.71 0.53
C LEU A 92 12.82 5.58 -0.71
N ASP A 93 13.49 4.43 -0.86
CA ASP A 93 14.36 4.15 -2.01
C ASP A 93 13.57 4.12 -3.32
N ALA A 94 12.39 3.48 -3.33
CA ALA A 94 11.50 3.45 -4.49
C ALA A 94 11.01 4.85 -4.92
N LEU A 95 10.72 5.71 -3.94
CA LEU A 95 10.30 7.09 -4.20
C LEU A 95 11.44 7.97 -4.72
N ALA A 96 12.68 7.73 -4.26
CA ALA A 96 13.87 8.45 -4.69
C ALA A 96 14.41 7.96 -6.06
N SER A 97 14.18 6.70 -6.42
CA SER A 97 14.67 6.10 -7.66
C SER A 97 13.94 6.60 -8.89
N ASP A 98 14.65 6.88 -9.99
CA ASP A 98 14.06 7.21 -11.29
C ASP A 98 13.67 5.97 -12.12
N GLU A 99 13.87 4.75 -11.59
CA GLU A 99 13.53 3.52 -12.31
C GLU A 99 12.03 3.25 -12.41
N TYR A 100 11.24 3.75 -11.46
CA TYR A 100 9.82 3.43 -11.36
C TYR A 100 8.95 4.61 -11.78
N ASP A 101 8.05 4.36 -12.72
CA ASP A 101 7.02 5.32 -13.12
C ASP A 101 5.79 5.26 -12.20
N PHE A 102 5.60 4.14 -11.50
CA PHE A 102 4.46 3.88 -10.61
C PHE A 102 4.94 3.23 -9.30
N VAL A 103 4.60 3.83 -8.15
CA VAL A 103 4.93 3.30 -6.83
C VAL A 103 3.64 3.13 -6.02
N LEU A 104 3.38 1.91 -5.56
CA LEU A 104 2.25 1.57 -4.70
C LEU A 104 2.74 1.18 -3.31
N LEU A 105 2.35 1.96 -2.31
CA LEU A 105 2.56 1.69 -0.90
C LEU A 105 1.22 1.22 -0.29
N ASP A 106 0.98 -0.10 -0.31
CA ASP A 106 -0.26 -0.71 0.15
C ASP A 106 -0.26 -0.90 1.68
N GLU A 107 -1.35 -0.47 2.32
CA GLU A 107 -1.57 -0.46 3.77
C GLU A 107 -0.55 0.40 4.56
N VAL A 108 0.16 1.30 3.90
CA VAL A 108 1.12 2.23 4.54
C VAL A 108 0.42 3.15 5.56
N CYS A 109 -0.82 3.57 5.28
CA CYS A 109 -1.57 4.42 6.22
C CYS A 109 -1.86 3.69 7.53
N PHE A 110 -2.08 2.37 7.47
CA PHE A 110 -2.30 1.60 8.67
C PHE A 110 -1.01 1.53 9.51
N ALA A 111 0.14 1.28 8.88
CA ALA A 111 1.45 1.28 9.56
C ALA A 111 1.77 2.63 10.23
N LEU A 112 1.50 3.74 9.54
CA LEU A 112 1.61 5.10 10.08
C LEU A 112 0.66 5.32 11.26
N SER A 113 -0.61 4.92 11.14
CA SER A 113 -1.62 5.09 12.21
C SER A 113 -1.30 4.30 13.48
N LYS A 114 -0.41 3.31 13.37
CA LYS A 114 0.09 2.50 14.48
C LYS A 114 1.44 2.96 14.99
N GLU A 115 1.97 4.07 14.47
CA GLU A 115 3.27 4.64 14.84
C GLU A 115 4.41 3.62 14.69
N ILE A 116 4.26 2.68 13.74
CA ILE A 116 5.28 1.66 13.46
C ILE A 116 6.37 2.24 12.57
N ILE A 117 6.01 3.18 11.70
CA ILE A 117 6.91 3.90 10.80
C ILE A 117 6.68 5.42 10.95
N PRO A 118 7.71 6.26 10.77
CA PRO A 118 7.58 7.70 10.92
C PRO A 118 6.89 8.35 9.71
N LEU A 119 6.10 9.39 9.96
CA LEU A 119 5.32 10.09 8.93
C LEU A 119 6.14 11.09 8.14
N GLU A 120 6.96 11.88 8.82
CA GLU A 120 7.68 13.02 8.25
C GLU A 120 8.64 12.60 7.13
N PRO A 121 9.46 11.53 7.27
CA PRO A 121 10.35 11.10 6.19
C PRO A 121 9.59 10.63 4.95
N LEU A 122 8.40 10.04 5.12
CA LEU A 122 7.56 9.64 3.99
C LEU A 122 7.03 10.84 3.22
N ILE A 123 6.56 11.87 3.94
CA ILE A 123 6.09 13.12 3.34
C ILE A 123 7.24 13.76 2.55
N GLU A 124 8.43 13.86 3.14
CA GLU A 124 9.60 14.41 2.47
C GLU A 124 9.95 13.64 1.20
N ALA A 125 9.95 12.30 1.24
CA ALA A 125 10.22 11.46 0.08
C ALA A 125 9.17 11.67 -1.03
N ILE A 126 7.88 11.76 -0.70
CA ILE A 126 6.81 12.02 -1.69
C ILE A 126 6.97 13.41 -2.33
N VAL A 127 7.30 14.42 -1.53
CA VAL A 127 7.50 15.80 -2.00
C VAL A 127 8.71 15.88 -2.93
N ASN A 128 9.79 15.17 -2.62
CA ASN A 128 11.04 15.20 -3.39
C ASN A 128 11.07 14.20 -4.56
N ALA A 129 10.16 13.23 -4.60
CA ALA A 129 10.09 12.25 -5.69
C ALA A 129 9.98 12.93 -7.06
N SER A 130 10.65 12.33 -8.05
CA SER A 130 10.56 12.70 -9.46
C SER A 130 9.17 12.46 -10.05
N ASP A 131 8.99 12.77 -11.33
CA ASP A 131 7.69 12.67 -12.01
C ASP A 131 7.21 11.21 -12.14
N LYS A 132 6.43 10.76 -11.16
CA LYS A 132 5.86 9.40 -11.07
C LYS A 132 4.46 9.38 -10.44
N ILE A 133 3.74 8.29 -10.63
CA ILE A 133 2.45 8.06 -9.97
C ILE A 133 2.72 7.36 -8.63
N ILE A 134 2.27 7.96 -7.53
CA ILE A 134 2.41 7.44 -6.17
C ILE A 134 1.00 7.12 -5.66
N VAL A 135 0.77 5.86 -5.27
CA VAL A 135 -0.52 5.41 -4.73
C VAL A 135 -0.32 4.89 -3.31
N LEU A 136 -1.06 5.47 -2.38
CA LEU A 136 -1.05 5.12 -0.97
C LEU A 136 -2.40 4.48 -0.60
N THR A 137 -2.38 3.45 0.22
CA THR A 137 -3.62 2.84 0.73
C THR A 137 -3.58 2.61 2.23
N GLY A 138 -4.77 2.43 2.79
CA GLY A 138 -4.96 1.90 4.14
C GLY A 138 -5.97 2.68 4.95
N ARG A 139 -6.37 2.13 6.08
CA ARG A 139 -7.29 2.81 7.01
C ARG A 139 -6.57 3.93 7.77
N ASN A 140 -7.35 4.88 8.29
CA ASN A 140 -6.87 5.94 9.19
C ASN A 140 -5.71 6.76 8.61
N ALA A 141 -5.83 7.20 7.35
CA ALA A 141 -4.80 8.01 6.73
C ALA A 141 -4.51 9.27 7.56
N PRO A 142 -3.23 9.56 7.89
CA PRO A 142 -2.84 10.80 8.54
C PRO A 142 -3.31 12.03 7.76
N GLN A 143 -3.78 13.07 8.45
CA GLN A 143 -4.30 14.29 7.82
C GLN A 143 -3.26 14.93 6.89
N ALA A 144 -1.98 14.91 7.27
CA ALA A 144 -0.92 15.45 6.43
C ALA A 144 -0.77 14.73 5.07
N LEU A 145 -1.07 13.42 4.99
CA LEU A 145 -1.10 12.70 3.70
C LEU A 145 -2.36 13.03 2.89
N ILE A 146 -3.49 13.27 3.57
CA ILE A 146 -4.72 13.72 2.92
C ILE A 146 -4.50 15.09 2.27
N ASP A 147 -3.86 16.01 3.00
CA ASP A 147 -3.57 17.37 2.53
C ASP A 147 -2.50 17.38 1.41
N LEU A 148 -1.56 16.44 1.44
CA LEU A 148 -0.51 16.28 0.43
C LEU A 148 -1.00 15.66 -0.88
N ALA A 149 -1.98 14.76 -0.82
CA ALA A 149 -2.41 13.98 -1.98
C ALA A 149 -3.22 14.81 -2.99
N ASP A 150 -2.92 14.66 -4.29
CA ASP A 150 -3.70 15.29 -5.37
C ASP A 150 -5.12 14.72 -5.48
N THR A 151 -5.32 13.48 -5.03
CA THR A 151 -6.61 12.81 -5.08
C THR A 151 -6.77 11.87 -3.89
N VAL A 152 -7.80 12.12 -3.08
CA VAL A 152 -8.16 11.28 -1.94
C VAL A 152 -9.53 10.66 -2.18
N THR A 153 -9.65 9.34 -2.03
CA THR A 153 -10.93 8.64 -2.03
C THR A 153 -11.14 7.93 -0.70
N GLU A 154 -12.25 8.25 -0.04
CA GLU A 154 -12.70 7.56 1.17
C GLU A 154 -13.69 6.44 0.79
N MET A 155 -13.23 5.19 0.88
CA MET A 155 -14.08 4.01 0.76
C MET A 155 -14.94 3.89 2.03
N ARG A 156 -16.20 4.32 1.97
CA ARG A 156 -17.16 4.15 3.08
C ARG A 156 -17.83 2.77 3.03
N MET A 157 -17.92 2.13 4.18
CA MET A 157 -18.60 0.84 4.29
C MET A 157 -20.11 1.06 4.40
N VAL A 158 -20.82 0.93 3.27
CA VAL A 158 -22.29 0.96 3.26
C VAL A 158 -22.87 -0.39 3.70
N LYS A 159 -22.21 -1.48 3.30
CA LYS A 159 -22.53 -2.87 3.66
C LYS A 159 -21.30 -3.74 3.42
N HIS A 160 -21.12 -4.80 4.21
CA HIS A 160 -20.08 -5.80 3.95
C HIS A 160 -20.61 -7.23 4.02
N GLY A 161 -20.19 -8.12 3.11
CA GLY A 161 -20.64 -9.52 3.08
C GLY A 161 -20.36 -10.27 4.39
N TYR A 162 -19.23 -9.96 5.03
CA TYR A 162 -18.86 -10.48 6.35
C TYR A 162 -19.94 -10.23 7.43
N GLU A 163 -20.64 -9.09 7.39
CA GLU A 163 -21.73 -8.78 8.35
C GLU A 163 -22.93 -9.73 8.17
N GLN A 164 -22.98 -10.44 7.04
CA GLN A 164 -23.99 -11.44 6.73
C GLN A 164 -23.47 -12.88 6.91
N GLY A 165 -22.27 -13.05 7.49
CA GLY A 165 -21.64 -14.35 7.70
C GLY A 165 -20.96 -14.96 6.48
N LEU A 166 -20.78 -14.18 5.39
CA LEU A 166 -19.97 -14.63 4.25
C LEU A 166 -18.49 -14.63 4.65
N LEU A 167 -17.83 -15.76 4.44
CA LEU A 167 -16.39 -15.93 4.62
C LEU A 167 -15.62 -15.42 3.39
N SER A 168 -14.29 -15.29 3.53
CA SER A 168 -13.42 -14.94 2.41
C SER A 168 -13.51 -15.96 1.28
N GLN A 169 -13.40 -15.48 0.04
CA GLN A 169 -13.41 -16.30 -1.16
C GLN A 169 -12.29 -15.91 -2.12
N ALA A 170 -11.69 -16.91 -2.78
CA ALA A 170 -10.74 -16.74 -3.87
C ALA A 170 -11.35 -15.88 -5.00
N GLY A 171 -10.62 -14.86 -5.42
CA GLY A 171 -11.05 -13.90 -6.44
C GLY A 171 -11.95 -12.77 -5.91
N VAL A 172 -12.19 -12.73 -4.59
CA VAL A 172 -13.01 -11.70 -3.95
C VAL A 172 -12.30 -11.06 -2.75
N GLU A 173 -11.82 -11.85 -1.78
CA GLU A 173 -11.01 -11.41 -0.63
C GLU A 173 -9.60 -12.00 -0.64
N GLU A 174 -9.44 -13.18 -1.24
CA GLU A 174 -8.18 -13.93 -1.39
C GLU A 174 -7.64 -13.80 -2.82
#